data_AF-A0A963C1S0-F1
#
_entry.id   AF-A0A963C1S0-F1
#
_cell.length_a   1.000
_cell.length_b   1.000
_cell.length_c   1.000
_cell.angle_alpha   90.00
_cell.angle_beta   90.00
_cell.angle_gamma   90.00
#
_symmetry.space_group_name_H-M   'P 1'
#
loop_
_entity.id
_entity.type
_entity.pdbx_description
1 polymer ?
#
loop_
_entity_poly.entity_id
_entity_poly.type
_entity_poly.pdbx_seq_one_letter_code
_entity_poly.pdbx_strand_id
1 'polypeptide(L)' 'VKAYLVDGADEIRPEWLSGKQHVGVTAGASAPEVLVRQVVDRLTEMGARSVIQLDGNPEHVVFPLPRELQRSSE' A
#
# COMPACT_ATOMS: atom_id res chain seq x y z
N VAL A 1 15.01 3.44 12.80
CA VAL A 1 14.39 2.76 11.64
C VAL A 1 14.43 3.72 10.46
N LYS A 2 14.76 3.26 9.24
CA LYS A 2 14.73 4.11 8.03
C LYS A 2 13.34 4.00 7.39
N ALA A 3 12.82 5.10 6.85
CA ALA A 3 11.53 5.15 6.18
C ALA A 3 11.65 5.96 4.88
N TYR A 4 10.85 5.59 3.89
CA TYR A 4 10.85 6.17 2.56
C TYR A 4 9.41 6.37 2.11
N LEU A 5 9.11 7.55 1.55
CA LEU A 5 7.88 7.79 0.81
C LEU A 5 8.19 7.49 -0.66
N VAL A 6 7.34 6.70 -1.30
CA VAL A 6 7.45 6.34 -2.71
C VAL A 6 6.10 6.54 -3.39
N ASP A 7 6.11 6.98 -4.64
CA ASP A 7 4.89 7.10 -5.46
C ASP A 7 4.50 5.74 -6.08
N GLY A 8 5.47 4.83 -6.24
CA GLY A 8 5.24 3.52 -6.82
C GLY A 8 6.37 2.53 -6.58
N ALA A 9 6.14 1.29 -7.01
CA ALA A 9 7.06 0.18 -6.79
C ALA A 9 8.44 0.36 -7.45
N ASP A 10 8.49 1.07 -8.58
CA ASP A 10 9.73 1.30 -9.34
C ASP A 10 10.74 2.20 -8.62
N GLU A 11 10.30 2.97 -7.61
CA GLU A 11 11.17 3.83 -6.82
C GLU A 11 11.90 3.07 -5.70
N ILE A 12 11.49 1.83 -5.42
CA ILE A 12 12.12 0.99 -4.40
C ILE A 12 13.52 0.61 -4.85
N ARG A 13 14.51 1.02 -4.08
CA ARG A 13 15.91 0.76 -4.41
C ARG A 13 16.47 -0.43 -3.63
N PRO A 14 17.16 -1.40 -4.28
CA PRO A 14 17.69 -2.59 -3.63
C PRO A 14 18.60 -2.29 -2.42
N GLU A 15 19.36 -1.19 -2.46
CA GLU A 15 20.25 -0.79 -1.37
C GLU A 15 19.51 -0.47 -0.06
N TRP A 16 18.21 -0.15 -0.11
CA TRP A 16 17.40 0.08 1.09
C TRP A 16 17.16 -1.22 1.87
N LEU A 17 17.17 -2.36 1.17
CA LEU A 17 16.86 -3.69 1.68
C LEU A 17 18.11 -4.44 2.17
N SER A 18 19.30 -3.95 1.83
CA SER A 18 20.56 -4.61 2.20
C SER A 18 20.67 -4.80 3.72
N GLY A 19 20.84 -6.06 4.14
CA GLY A 19 20.93 -6.46 5.54
C GLY A 19 19.62 -6.33 6.34
N LYS A 20 18.46 -6.11 5.69
CA LYS A 20 17.15 -6.05 6.35
C LYS A 20 16.48 -7.42 6.34
N GLN A 21 15.94 -7.81 7.49
CA GLN A 21 15.16 -9.04 7.63
C GLN A 21 13.66 -8.79 7.56
N HIS A 22 13.22 -7.58 7.93
CA HIS A 22 11.81 -7.21 8.00
C HIS A 22 11.62 -5.83 7.36
N VAL A 23 10.57 -5.70 6.56
CA VAL A 23 10.15 -4.46 5.90
C VAL A 23 8.68 -4.24 6.24
N GLY A 24 8.37 -3.06 6.75
CA GLY A 24 6.99 -2.62 6.94
C GLY A 24 6.52 -1.85 5.72
N VAL A 25 5.32 -2.14 5.25
CA VAL A 25 4.65 -1.40 4.18
C VAL A 25 3.38 -0.78 4.76
N THR A 26 3.15 0.49 4.46
CA THR A 26 1.92 1.20 4.79
C THR A 26 1.62 2.18 3.65
N ALA A 27 0.41 2.71 3.63
CA ALA A 27 -0.06 3.60 2.58
C ALA A 27 -0.81 4.77 3.19
N GLY A 28 -0.68 5.94 2.57
CA GLY A 28 -1.52 7.08 2.92
C GLY A 28 -2.98 6.83 2.55
N ALA A 29 -3.90 7.55 3.19
CA ALA A 29 -5.34 7.40 2.97
C ALA A 29 -5.80 7.62 1.51
N SER A 30 -5.01 8.35 0.72
CA SER A 30 -5.28 8.64 -0.69
C SER A 30 -4.64 7.65 -1.67
N ALA A 31 -3.84 6.69 -1.20
CA ALA A 31 -3.13 5.76 -2.06
C ALA A 31 -4.06 4.61 -2.49
N PRO A 32 -4.22 4.36 -3.81
CA PRO A 32 -4.97 3.22 -4.29
C PRO A 32 -4.37 1.88 -3.85
N GLU A 33 -5.21 0.91 -3.49
CA GLU A 33 -4.81 -0.44 -3.07
C GLU A 33 -3.89 -1.14 -4.10
N VAL A 34 -4.10 -0.88 -5.40
CA VAL A 34 -3.26 -1.45 -6.47
C VAL A 34 -1.80 -1.05 -6.34
N LEU A 35 -1.49 0.17 -5.87
CA LEU A 35 -0.11 0.63 -5.70
C LEU A 35 0.55 -0.10 -4.53
N VAL A 36 -0.18 -0.31 -3.44
CA VAL A 36 0.30 -1.06 -2.27
C VAL A 36 0.63 -2.49 -2.68
N ARG A 37 -0.24 -3.12 -3.45
CA ARG A 37 -0.01 -4.46 -3.98
C ARG A 37 1.23 -4.54 -4.87
N GLN A 38 1.41 -3.57 -5.78
CA GLN A 38 2.61 -3.50 -6.63
C GLN A 38 3.89 -3.36 -5.80
N VAL A 39 3.87 -2.58 -4.72
CA VAL A 39 5.01 -2.47 -3.78
C VAL A 39 5.32 -3.82 -3.12
N VAL A 40 4.29 -4.53 -2.66
CA VAL A 40 4.46 -5.86 -2.05
C VAL A 40 5.01 -6.87 -3.05
N ASP A 41 4.50 -6.87 -4.28
CA ASP A 41 4.97 -7.74 -5.36
C ASP A 41 6.44 -7.45 -5.67
N ARG A 42 6.83 -6.17 -5.78
CA ARG A 42 8.21 -5.76 -6.00
C ARG A 42 9.16 -6.19 -4.89
N LEU A 43 8.74 -6.07 -3.62
CA LEU A 43 9.53 -6.55 -2.48
C LEU A 43 9.69 -8.08 -2.51
N THR A 44 8.67 -8.80 -2.98
CA THR A 44 8.71 -10.26 -3.18
C THR A 44 9.70 -10.65 -4.27
N GLU A 45 9.69 -9.94 -5.41
CA GLU A 45 10.71 -10.11 -6.47
C GLU A 45 12.14 -9.84 -5.97
N MET A 46 12.30 -8.93 -5.01
CA MET A 46 13.57 -8.61 -4.38
C MET A 46 13.99 -9.60 -3.27
N GLY A 47 13.20 -10.64 -3.02
CA GLY A 47 13.54 -11.75 -2.13
C GLY A 47 12.75 -11.83 -0.83
N ALA A 48 11.73 -11.00 -0.63
CA ALA A 48 10.78 -11.21 0.46
C ALA A 48 10.02 -12.53 0.23
N ARG A 49 9.85 -13.33 1.29
CA ARG A 49 9.30 -14.70 1.19
C ARG A 49 7.91 -14.85 1.79
N SER A 50 7.55 -13.95 2.68
CA SER A 50 6.26 -13.97 3.36
C SER A 50 5.74 -12.54 3.50
N VAL A 51 4.43 -12.41 3.33
CA VAL A 51 3.69 -11.18 3.54
C VAL A 51 2.70 -11.46 4.67
N ILE A 52 2.75 -10.66 5.72
CA ILE A 52 1.87 -10.79 6.88
C ILE A 52 1.13 -9.47 7.01
N GLN A 53 -0.19 -9.53 6.90
CA GLN A 53 -1.04 -8.40 7.24
C GLN A 53 -1.16 -8.36 8.76
N LEU A 54 -0.78 -7.22 9.35
CA LEU A 54 -0.97 -7.00 10.77
C LEU A 54 -2.42 -6.56 11.02
N ASP A 55 -3.02 -7.11 12.06
CA ASP A 55 -4.36 -6.70 12.47
C ASP A 55 -4.35 -5.22 12.90
N GLY A 56 -5.28 -4.46 12.32
CA GLY A 56 -5.53 -3.06 12.67
C GLY A 56 -6.86 -2.91 13.40
N ASN A 57 -7.15 -1.69 13.84
CA ASN A 57 -8.49 -1.36 14.28
C ASN A 57 -9.45 -1.40 13.09
N PRO A 58 -10.58 -2.11 13.15
CA PRO A 58 -11.53 -2.15 12.05
C PRO A 58 -12.16 -0.78 11.83
N GLU A 59 -12.16 -0.33 10.58
CA GLU A 59 -12.74 0.96 10.16
C GLU A 59 -13.97 0.69 9.27
N HIS A 60 -15.11 1.28 9.62
CA HIS A 60 -16.39 1.07 8.92
C HIS A 60 -17.03 2.37 8.42
N VAL A 61 -16.29 3.49 8.48
CA VAL A 61 -16.81 4.79 8.10
C VAL A 61 -16.85 4.90 6.57
N VAL A 62 -18.03 5.18 6.03
CA VAL A 62 -18.25 5.42 4.60
C VAL A 62 -19.02 6.72 4.43
N PHE A 63 -18.57 7.56 3.51
CA PHE A 63 -19.29 8.78 3.13
C PHE A 63 -20.00 8.52 1.79
N PRO A 64 -21.32 8.29 1.79
CA PRO A 64 -22.04 8.06 0.56
C PRO A 64 -22.04 9.32 -0.30
N LEU A 65 -22.08 9.14 -1.61
CA LEU A 65 -22.26 10.25 -2.54
C LEU A 65 -23.60 10.97 -2.24
N PRO A 66 -23.68 12.31 -2.37
CA PRO A 66 -24.95 13.03 -2.34
C PRO A 66 -25.96 12.45 -3.32
N ARG A 67 -27.26 12.48 -2.99
CA ARG A 67 -28.33 11.83 -3.78
C ARG A 67 -28.35 12.31 -5.23
N GLU A 68 -27.99 13.56 -5.46
CA GLU A 68 -27.93 14.22 -6.76
C GLU A 68 -26.84 13.65 -7.68
N LEU A 69 -25.78 13.06 -7.10
CA LEU A 69 -24.66 12.45 -7.82
C LEU A 69 -24.77 10.91 -7.91
N GLN A 70 -25.79 10.32 -7.30
CA GLN A 70 -25.90 8.87 -7.21
C GLN A 70 -26.28 8.21 -8.54
N ARG A 71 -26.88 8.93 -9.53
CA ARG A 71 -27.09 8.47 -10.91
C ARG A 71 -27.32 9.62 -11.90
N SER A 72 -26.35 9.85 -12.78
CA SER A 72 -26.55 10.42 -14.12
C SER A 72 -25.89 9.49 -15.15
N SER A 73 -26.20 8.20 -15.04
CA SER A 73 -25.76 7.15 -15.95
C SER A 73 -26.99 6.32 -16.31
N GLU A 74 -27.76 6.85 -17.25
CA GLU A 74 -28.62 6.11 -18.20
C GLU A 74 -27.85 5.98 -19.51
#